data_AF-A0A956X060-F1
#
_entry.id   AF-A0A956X060-F1
#
_cell.length_a   1.000
_cell.length_b   1.000
_cell.length_c   1.000
_cell.angle_alpha   90.00
_cell.angle_beta   90.00
_cell.angle_gamma   90.00
#
_symmetry.space_group_name_H-M   'P 1'
#
loop_
_entity.id
_entity.type
_entity.pdbx_description
1 polymer ?
#
loop_
_entity_poly.entity_id
_entity_poly.type
_entity_poly.pdbx_seq_one_letter_code
_entity_poly.pdbx_strand_id
1 'polypeptide(L)'
;MKRLPLLVTRRPGPGLWTLTAVLLLFLLPACGAATPQAGTPTVTPTAVTPAATVTVPAPASTPAAGETAAPSRPTAVPTAAAAATLTAGQPGALIAVSMDSRVGVLLDDFPAAMRDRVADALLTAGDAFWQAKAQHQVRLTRNRLNFRGYITPGKGQLPLPPPELWQIELDSAGPVRETIDGHDLILQNYTFHSTLLADETSPGQSEPALAAPGGVWQEPFIFPADPDLLLQHTGNACVNEGGYPAHSYDSENIFDLYDYTCTADSAGPAGCHRTTLPNLSCQEALAAYVGTVQTAVRFERLPWDDSLADQVRLGPVTNATAPDLMVVAADLSNNRLVYRYIQPDDCALQEGAVGAPGWRRLLQFDATVYNVGGAPLTVGPVRAEDPVHHVFEYSACHDHFHYSFYGDFSLEVDSTASGSKKAFCVQSTSRYSNNELAPLTHEYSCSVQGLQVGWVDEY
;
A
#
# COMPACT_ATOMS: atom_id res chain seq x y z
N MET A 1 -47.31 -31.59 7.01
CA MET A 1 -48.47 -32.29 7.62
C MET A 1 -47.99 -33.58 8.27
N LYS A 2 -48.47 -33.96 9.48
CA LYS A 2 -48.46 -35.32 10.11
C LYS A 2 -47.13 -36.12 10.10
N ARG A 3 -46.72 -36.88 11.13
CA ARG A 3 -47.04 -37.01 12.56
C ARG A 3 -45.93 -37.93 13.12
N LEU A 4 -45.54 -37.79 14.39
CA LEU A 4 -44.75 -38.81 15.10
C LEU A 4 -45.57 -40.13 15.25
N PRO A 5 -44.93 -41.27 15.56
CA PRO A 5 -44.96 -41.65 16.98
C PRO A 5 -43.67 -42.27 17.54
N LEU A 6 -43.38 -41.96 18.81
CA LEU A 6 -42.58 -42.80 19.71
C LEU A 6 -43.37 -44.07 20.09
N LEU A 7 -42.66 -45.16 20.40
CA LEU A 7 -43.20 -46.22 21.26
C LEU A 7 -42.59 -46.13 22.68
N VAL A 8 -43.35 -46.59 23.67
CA VAL A 8 -43.13 -46.36 25.11
C VAL A 8 -42.84 -47.67 25.83
N THR A 9 -41.89 -47.67 26.77
CA THR A 9 -41.96 -48.48 28.01
C THR A 9 -41.34 -47.71 29.19
N ARG A 10 -41.72 -48.08 30.42
CA ARG A 10 -41.67 -47.21 31.62
C ARG A 10 -41.49 -48.05 32.90
N ARG A 11 -40.96 -47.42 33.97
CA ARG A 11 -40.95 -47.83 35.41
C ARG A 11 -39.72 -48.69 35.87
N PRO A 12 -39.48 -48.87 37.20
CA PRO A 12 -39.19 -47.79 38.18
C PRO A 12 -38.17 -48.19 39.29
N GLY A 13 -37.81 -47.25 40.17
CA GLY A 13 -37.58 -47.57 41.60
C GLY A 13 -36.15 -47.44 42.15
N PRO A 14 -35.99 -47.36 43.50
CA PRO A 14 -35.03 -46.40 44.08
C PRO A 14 -34.05 -46.98 45.12
N GLY A 15 -33.07 -46.15 45.54
CA GLY A 15 -32.23 -46.40 46.72
C GLY A 15 -31.43 -45.18 47.16
N LEU A 16 -31.71 -44.65 48.36
CA LEU A 16 -30.87 -43.69 49.09
C LEU A 16 -29.75 -44.43 49.86
N TRP A 17 -28.58 -43.81 50.04
CA TRP A 17 -27.80 -43.81 51.30
C TRP A 17 -26.94 -42.55 51.39
N THR A 18 -26.43 -42.24 52.59
CA THR A 18 -25.79 -40.96 52.99
C THR A 18 -24.40 -41.23 53.61
N LEU A 19 -23.57 -40.28 54.11
CA LEU A 19 -23.80 -38.91 54.63
C LEU A 19 -22.45 -38.13 54.69
N THR A 20 -22.52 -36.83 55.01
CA THR A 20 -21.51 -36.00 55.73
C THR A 20 -20.52 -35.21 54.87
N ALA A 21 -20.19 -33.93 55.08
CA ALA A 21 -20.80 -32.68 55.57
C ALA A 21 -19.65 -31.75 55.98
N VAL A 22 -19.72 -30.45 55.66
CA VAL A 22 -19.10 -29.30 56.35
C VAL A 22 -19.60 -28.01 55.67
N LEU A 23 -19.33 -26.86 56.28
CA LEU A 23 -20.39 -25.91 56.63
C LEU A 23 -19.82 -24.54 57.03
N LEU A 24 -20.10 -23.46 56.27
CA LEU A 24 -20.01 -22.02 56.64
C LEU A 24 -20.32 -21.17 55.37
N LEU A 25 -21.46 -20.50 55.12
CA LEU A 25 -22.59 -19.93 55.89
C LEU A 25 -22.39 -18.47 56.34
N PHE A 26 -23.12 -17.53 55.70
CA PHE A 26 -23.66 -16.21 56.14
C PHE A 26 -24.16 -15.47 54.86
N LEU A 27 -25.30 -14.77 54.74
CA LEU A 27 -26.66 -14.76 55.30
C LEU A 27 -27.48 -13.72 54.46
N LEU A 28 -28.80 -13.88 54.31
CA LEU A 28 -29.68 -13.03 53.47
C LEU A 28 -30.22 -11.78 54.24
N PRO A 29 -31.02 -10.88 53.60
CA PRO A 29 -32.48 -11.09 53.53
C PRO A 29 -33.11 -10.77 52.15
N ALA A 30 -34.41 -11.10 51.99
CA ALA A 30 -35.13 -11.12 50.71
C ALA A 30 -36.49 -10.37 50.74
N CYS A 31 -36.98 -10.02 49.54
CA CYS A 31 -38.38 -9.72 49.12
C CYS A 31 -38.38 -9.49 47.59
N GLY A 32 -39.37 -9.80 46.75
CA GLY A 32 -40.62 -10.56 46.94
C GLY A 32 -41.53 -10.49 45.68
N ALA A 33 -41.77 -11.63 45.03
CA ALA A 33 -42.89 -11.99 44.13
C ALA A 33 -43.20 -11.26 42.78
N ALA A 34 -43.71 -12.10 41.84
CA ALA A 34 -44.65 -11.84 40.73
C ALA A 34 -44.14 -11.54 39.30
N THR A 35 -44.43 -12.49 38.39
CA THR A 35 -44.41 -12.40 36.91
C THR A 35 -45.62 -11.64 36.35
N PRO A 36 -45.55 -11.15 35.10
CA PRO A 36 -46.34 -11.83 34.06
C PRO A 36 -45.59 -12.10 32.74
N GLN A 37 -46.26 -12.80 31.84
CA GLN A 37 -45.73 -13.50 30.68
C GLN A 37 -46.06 -12.78 29.36
N ALA A 38 -45.05 -12.60 28.48
CA ALA A 38 -45.17 -12.31 27.05
C ALA A 38 -43.93 -12.91 26.36
N GLY A 39 -43.95 -13.44 25.15
CA GLY A 39 -44.98 -13.38 24.10
C GLY A 39 -44.28 -13.35 22.74
N THR A 40 -43.61 -14.44 22.36
CA THR A 40 -42.81 -14.51 21.12
C THR A 40 -43.67 -14.37 19.86
N PRO A 41 -43.37 -13.42 18.95
CA PRO A 41 -44.06 -13.30 17.68
C PRO A 41 -43.50 -14.28 16.63
N THR A 42 -44.34 -15.17 16.14
CA THR A 42 -44.03 -16.03 14.99
C THR A 42 -44.25 -15.27 13.69
N VAL A 43 -43.20 -15.04 12.89
CA VAL A 43 -43.33 -14.46 11.55
C VAL A 43 -43.73 -15.54 10.55
N THR A 44 -44.83 -15.31 9.82
CA THR A 44 -45.31 -16.20 8.75
C THR A 44 -44.86 -15.63 7.40
N PRO A 45 -44.33 -16.45 6.46
CA PRO A 45 -43.91 -15.95 5.16
C PRO A 45 -45.12 -15.59 4.29
N THR A 46 -45.14 -14.36 3.76
CA THR A 46 -46.17 -13.91 2.82
C THR A 46 -45.70 -14.16 1.39
N ALA A 47 -46.58 -14.64 0.52
CA ALA A 47 -46.26 -14.94 -0.87
C ALA A 47 -46.01 -13.66 -1.70
N VAL A 48 -45.02 -13.70 -2.59
CA VAL A 48 -44.69 -12.61 -3.52
C VAL A 48 -45.46 -12.78 -4.82
N THR A 49 -46.22 -11.74 -5.20
CA THR A 49 -46.91 -11.65 -6.49
C THR A 49 -45.91 -11.19 -7.58
N PRO A 50 -45.91 -11.77 -8.80
CA PRO A 50 -45.03 -11.30 -9.87
C PRO A 50 -45.45 -9.92 -10.39
N ALA A 51 -44.49 -9.03 -10.58
CA ALA A 51 -44.71 -7.69 -11.13
C ALA A 51 -44.91 -7.73 -12.66
N ALA A 52 -45.65 -6.74 -13.18
CA ALA A 52 -46.08 -6.70 -14.57
C ALA A 52 -44.96 -6.30 -15.56
N THR A 53 -45.05 -6.83 -16.77
CA THR A 53 -44.18 -6.52 -17.91
C THR A 53 -44.31 -5.06 -18.34
N VAL A 54 -43.19 -4.32 -18.41
CA VAL A 54 -43.14 -2.97 -18.98
C VAL A 54 -42.52 -3.03 -20.38
N THR A 55 -43.28 -2.57 -21.38
CA THR A 55 -42.87 -2.57 -22.79
C THR A 55 -42.05 -1.31 -23.13
N VAL A 56 -40.90 -1.48 -23.76
CA VAL A 56 -40.03 -0.37 -24.20
C VAL A 56 -40.43 0.11 -25.60
N PRO A 57 -40.65 1.43 -25.84
CA PRO A 57 -40.82 1.98 -27.18
C PRO A 57 -39.47 2.18 -27.88
N ALA A 58 -39.42 1.97 -29.20
CA ALA A 58 -38.23 2.23 -30.02
C ALA A 58 -37.97 3.75 -30.22
N PRO A 59 -36.71 4.19 -30.37
CA PRO A 59 -36.39 5.60 -30.62
C PRO A 59 -36.74 6.02 -32.06
N ALA A 60 -37.21 7.26 -32.22
CA ALA A 60 -37.58 7.85 -33.49
C ALA A 60 -36.38 8.51 -34.21
N SER A 61 -36.57 8.79 -35.50
CA SER A 61 -35.56 9.28 -36.46
C SER A 61 -35.07 10.71 -36.22
N THR A 62 -33.79 10.93 -36.56
CA THR A 62 -33.11 12.23 -36.72
C THR A 62 -33.75 13.19 -37.73
N PRO A 63 -33.68 14.50 -37.47
CA PRO A 63 -33.46 15.53 -38.50
C PRO A 63 -32.01 16.04 -38.51
N ALA A 64 -31.63 16.82 -39.53
CA ALA A 64 -30.24 17.04 -39.93
C ALA A 64 -29.61 18.39 -39.52
N ALA A 65 -28.27 18.36 -39.44
CA ALA A 65 -27.28 19.40 -39.76
C ALA A 65 -27.57 20.89 -39.50
N GLY A 66 -26.72 21.51 -38.66
CA GLY A 66 -26.57 22.96 -38.54
C GLY A 66 -25.16 23.35 -38.05
N GLU A 67 -24.40 24.00 -38.94
CA GLU A 67 -23.17 24.80 -38.77
C GLU A 67 -21.94 24.26 -38.00
N THR A 68 -20.81 24.27 -38.72
CA THR A 68 -19.47 23.94 -38.25
C THR A 68 -18.78 25.11 -37.55
N ALA A 69 -18.34 24.91 -36.30
CA ALA A 69 -17.29 25.71 -35.67
C ALA A 69 -16.00 24.86 -35.61
N ALA A 70 -14.88 25.42 -36.09
CA ALA A 70 -13.60 24.70 -36.10
C ALA A 70 -13.03 24.56 -34.68
N PRO A 71 -12.42 23.41 -34.33
CA PRO A 71 -11.80 23.24 -33.02
C PRO A 71 -10.58 24.17 -32.88
N SER A 72 -10.57 24.96 -31.81
CA SER A 72 -9.41 25.74 -31.39
C SER A 72 -8.23 24.81 -31.15
N ARG A 73 -7.08 25.19 -31.72
CA ARG A 73 -5.80 24.49 -31.58
C ARG A 73 -5.45 24.32 -30.09
N PRO A 74 -5.06 23.13 -29.61
CA PRO A 74 -4.62 22.97 -28.22
C PRO A 74 -3.42 23.88 -27.96
N THR A 75 -3.51 24.64 -26.87
CA THR A 75 -2.40 25.46 -26.37
C THR A 75 -1.19 24.55 -26.08
N ALA A 76 0.00 25.01 -26.48
CA ALA A 76 1.21 24.23 -26.34
C ALA A 76 1.46 23.89 -24.86
N VAL A 77 1.80 22.62 -24.61
CA VAL A 77 2.41 22.19 -23.35
C VAL A 77 3.58 23.13 -23.04
N PRO A 78 3.69 23.71 -21.83
CA PRO A 78 4.80 24.59 -21.51
C PRO A 78 6.10 23.81 -21.69
N THR A 79 6.95 24.30 -22.58
CA THR A 79 8.26 23.70 -22.83
C THR A 79 9.05 23.80 -21.54
N ALA A 80 9.64 22.68 -21.10
CA ALA A 80 10.33 22.57 -19.81
C ALA A 80 11.24 23.80 -19.58
N ALA A 81 11.00 24.51 -18.48
CA ALA A 81 11.86 25.59 -18.07
C ALA A 81 13.30 25.03 -17.96
N ALA A 82 14.27 25.74 -18.53
CA ALA A 82 15.64 25.27 -18.52
C ALA A 82 16.08 25.03 -17.08
N ALA A 83 16.33 23.76 -16.73
CA ALA A 83 16.71 23.37 -15.38
C ALA A 83 17.89 24.22 -14.93
N ALA A 84 17.80 24.77 -13.72
CA ALA A 84 18.89 25.53 -13.13
C ALA A 84 20.09 24.58 -13.07
N THR A 85 21.14 24.87 -13.85
CA THR A 85 22.30 23.99 -13.90
C THR A 85 22.96 24.04 -12.54
N LEU A 86 22.73 23.00 -11.73
CA LEU A 86 23.41 22.85 -10.45
C LEU A 86 24.92 22.95 -10.71
N THR A 87 25.58 23.73 -9.87
CA THR A 87 27.03 23.80 -9.89
C THR A 87 27.57 22.48 -9.38
N ALA A 88 27.95 21.60 -10.29
CA ALA A 88 28.74 20.42 -9.98
C ALA A 88 29.96 20.87 -9.15
N GLY A 89 30.10 20.33 -7.93
CA GLY A 89 31.19 20.70 -7.02
C GLY A 89 30.84 20.97 -5.54
N GLN A 90 29.62 20.69 -5.06
CA GLN A 90 29.40 20.43 -3.63
C GLN A 90 29.44 18.91 -3.40
N PRO A 91 30.44 18.36 -2.68
CA PRO A 91 30.47 16.93 -2.36
C PRO A 91 29.25 16.51 -1.54
N GLY A 92 28.64 15.40 -1.93
CA GLY A 92 27.53 14.79 -1.22
C GLY A 92 27.92 13.46 -0.55
N ALA A 93 26.98 12.53 -0.53
CA ALA A 93 27.17 11.18 -0.07
C ALA A 93 26.90 10.17 -1.18
N LEU A 94 27.90 9.35 -1.51
CA LEU A 94 27.73 8.15 -2.33
C LEU A 94 27.60 6.93 -1.43
N ILE A 95 26.59 6.11 -1.67
CA ILE A 95 26.33 4.87 -0.92
C ILE A 95 26.10 3.75 -1.94
N ALA A 96 26.99 2.76 -1.96
CA ALA A 96 26.74 1.53 -2.70
C ALA A 96 25.59 0.77 -2.04
N VAL A 97 24.61 0.35 -2.83
CA VAL A 97 23.49 -0.47 -2.37
C VAL A 97 23.54 -1.80 -3.10
N SER A 98 23.45 -2.90 -2.36
CA SER A 98 23.55 -4.26 -2.91
C SER A 98 22.69 -5.25 -2.15
N MET A 99 22.16 -6.27 -2.81
CA MET A 99 21.42 -7.36 -2.17
C MET A 99 21.53 -8.65 -2.99
N ASP A 100 22.08 -9.71 -2.40
CA ASP A 100 22.03 -11.07 -2.94
C ASP A 100 20.70 -11.72 -2.53
N SER A 101 19.91 -12.20 -3.49
CA SER A 101 18.61 -12.82 -3.19
C SER A 101 18.26 -13.90 -4.22
N ARG A 102 17.08 -14.51 -4.05
CA ARG A 102 16.47 -15.44 -5.00
C ARG A 102 15.00 -15.13 -5.16
N VAL A 103 14.52 -15.24 -6.39
CA VAL A 103 13.13 -14.99 -6.76
C VAL A 103 12.61 -16.15 -7.59
N GLY A 104 11.31 -16.42 -7.50
CA GLY A 104 10.73 -17.64 -8.06
C GLY A 104 9.38 -17.49 -8.72
N VAL A 105 8.92 -18.62 -9.25
CA VAL A 105 7.51 -18.89 -9.53
C VAL A 105 7.07 -20.04 -8.65
N LEU A 106 5.97 -19.85 -7.92
CA LEU A 106 5.33 -20.90 -7.13
C LEU A 106 4.63 -21.91 -8.06
N LEU A 107 5.12 -23.16 -8.11
CA LEU A 107 4.45 -24.21 -8.88
C LEU A 107 3.18 -24.74 -8.16
N ASP A 108 2.98 -24.39 -6.89
CA ASP A 108 1.80 -24.80 -6.14
C ASP A 108 0.48 -24.21 -6.68
N ASP A 109 0.53 -23.02 -7.28
CA ASP A 109 -0.61 -22.38 -7.96
C ASP A 109 -1.10 -23.17 -9.20
N PHE A 110 -0.30 -24.14 -9.68
CA PHE A 110 -0.64 -24.97 -10.83
C PHE A 110 -1.11 -26.37 -10.39
N PRO A 111 -2.15 -26.94 -11.06
CA PRO A 111 -2.57 -28.32 -10.84
C PRO A 111 -1.38 -29.28 -10.99
N ALA A 112 -1.23 -30.25 -10.07
CA ALA A 112 -0.07 -31.14 -10.01
C ALA A 112 0.31 -31.78 -11.37
N ALA A 113 -0.68 -32.19 -12.17
CA ALA A 113 -0.49 -32.77 -13.50
C ALA A 113 0.06 -31.81 -14.57
N MET A 114 0.18 -30.51 -14.27
CA MET A 114 0.76 -29.49 -15.14
C MET A 114 2.13 -28.98 -14.67
N ARG A 115 2.53 -29.23 -13.41
CA ARG A 115 3.71 -28.59 -12.80
C ARG A 115 5.00 -28.86 -13.55
N ASP A 116 5.24 -30.09 -14.00
CA ASP A 116 6.45 -30.43 -14.76
C ASP A 116 6.54 -29.66 -16.08
N ARG A 117 5.43 -29.52 -16.81
CA ARG A 117 5.38 -28.73 -18.05
C ARG A 117 5.59 -27.22 -17.79
N VAL A 118 5.11 -26.71 -16.66
CA VAL A 118 5.31 -25.31 -16.26
C VAL A 118 6.77 -25.10 -15.84
N ALA A 119 7.34 -26.04 -15.08
CA ALA A 119 8.76 -26.08 -14.73
C ALA A 119 9.65 -26.04 -15.98
N ASP A 120 9.44 -26.93 -16.96
CA ASP A 120 10.21 -26.97 -18.21
C ASP A 120 10.21 -25.61 -18.96
N ALA A 121 9.06 -24.93 -18.98
CA ALA A 121 8.93 -23.61 -19.59
C ALA A 121 9.65 -22.50 -18.82
N LEU A 122 9.60 -22.54 -17.48
CA LEU A 122 10.24 -21.55 -16.60
C LEU A 122 11.76 -21.74 -16.50
N LEU A 123 12.23 -23.00 -16.55
CA LEU A 123 13.66 -23.33 -16.65
C LEU A 123 14.30 -22.83 -17.96
N THR A 124 13.48 -22.46 -18.95
CA THR A 124 13.90 -21.88 -20.24
C THR A 124 13.41 -20.44 -20.44
N ALA A 125 12.84 -19.81 -19.41
CA ALA A 125 12.45 -18.41 -19.45
C ALA A 125 13.67 -17.49 -19.51
N GLY A 126 13.66 -16.52 -20.43
CA GLY A 126 14.78 -15.61 -20.65
C GLY A 126 14.93 -14.53 -19.57
N ASP A 127 16.13 -13.98 -19.46
CA ASP A 127 16.59 -13.09 -18.38
C ASP A 127 15.60 -11.98 -18.02
N ALA A 128 14.98 -11.33 -19.02
CA ALA A 128 14.02 -10.24 -18.80
C ALA A 128 12.82 -10.64 -17.92
N PHE A 129 12.38 -11.91 -17.95
CA PHE A 129 11.33 -12.42 -17.08
C PHE A 129 11.79 -12.47 -15.62
N TRP A 130 12.99 -13.03 -15.39
CA TRP A 130 13.56 -13.16 -14.04
C TRP A 130 14.01 -11.80 -13.47
N GLN A 131 14.50 -10.89 -14.32
CA GLN A 131 14.82 -9.52 -13.94
C GLN A 131 13.55 -8.74 -13.53
N ALA A 132 12.44 -8.88 -14.25
CA ALA A 132 11.17 -8.26 -13.85
C ALA A 132 10.68 -8.79 -12.49
N LYS A 133 10.76 -10.11 -12.27
CA LYS A 133 10.47 -10.71 -10.95
C LYS A 133 11.38 -10.21 -9.84
N ALA A 134 12.69 -10.12 -10.08
CA ALA A 134 13.64 -9.59 -9.11
C ALA A 134 13.33 -8.12 -8.80
N GLN A 135 12.98 -7.29 -9.79
CA GLN A 135 12.52 -5.92 -9.58
C GLN A 135 11.23 -5.87 -8.73
N HIS A 136 10.26 -6.77 -8.95
CA HIS A 136 9.07 -6.88 -8.09
C HIS A 136 9.45 -7.21 -6.64
N GLN A 137 10.37 -8.15 -6.40
CA GLN A 137 10.83 -8.49 -5.06
C GLN A 137 11.60 -7.31 -4.40
N VAL A 138 12.45 -6.59 -5.13
CA VAL A 138 13.17 -5.40 -4.62
C VAL A 138 12.19 -4.29 -4.23
N ARG A 139 11.08 -4.08 -4.95
CA ARG A 139 10.05 -3.09 -4.59
C ARG A 139 9.42 -3.33 -3.21
N LEU A 140 9.36 -4.58 -2.75
CA LEU A 140 8.85 -4.92 -1.41
C LEU A 140 9.69 -4.30 -0.27
N THR A 141 10.89 -3.77 -0.55
CA THR A 141 11.67 -3.00 0.44
C THR A 141 11.10 -1.61 0.74
N ARG A 142 10.31 -1.02 -0.19
CA ARG A 142 9.93 0.40 -0.21
C ARG A 142 9.32 0.86 1.10
N ASN A 143 8.24 0.22 1.55
CA ASN A 143 7.53 0.59 2.77
C ASN A 143 8.49 0.66 3.98
N ARG A 144 9.22 -0.43 4.23
CA ARG A 144 10.14 -0.53 5.37
C ARG A 144 11.28 0.49 5.31
N LEU A 145 11.81 0.79 4.13
CA LEU A 145 12.92 1.74 3.96
C LEU A 145 12.47 3.20 4.02
N ASN A 146 11.32 3.53 3.43
CA ASN A 146 10.78 4.89 3.37
C ASN A 146 10.14 5.28 4.72
N PHE A 147 9.56 4.35 5.47
CA PHE A 147 8.94 4.60 6.78
C PHE A 147 9.76 4.04 7.96
N ARG A 148 11.05 3.73 7.71
CA ARG A 148 11.98 3.07 8.64
C ARG A 148 12.01 3.65 10.06
N GLY A 149 11.90 4.97 10.20
CA GLY A 149 11.91 5.64 11.50
C GLY A 149 10.67 5.42 12.37
N TYR A 150 9.53 5.06 11.78
CA TYR A 150 8.33 4.64 12.52
C TYR A 150 8.45 3.20 13.03
N ILE A 151 9.18 2.35 12.29
CA ILE A 151 9.35 0.93 12.58
C ILE A 151 10.52 0.69 13.57
N THR A 152 11.62 1.44 13.40
CA THR A 152 12.86 1.26 14.16
C THR A 152 13.27 2.57 14.84
N PRO A 153 13.01 2.74 16.15
CA PRO A 153 13.37 3.96 16.89
C PRO A 153 14.85 4.31 16.77
N GLY A 154 15.15 5.57 16.50
CA GLY A 154 16.53 6.06 16.34
C GLY A 154 17.15 5.79 14.96
N LYS A 155 16.35 5.38 13.97
CA LYS A 155 16.71 5.35 12.55
C LYS A 155 15.91 6.40 11.79
N GLY A 156 16.45 6.89 10.68
CA GLY A 156 15.71 7.67 9.68
C GLY A 156 15.40 6.86 8.43
N GLN A 157 14.76 7.49 7.46
CA GLN A 157 14.42 6.91 6.16
C GLN A 157 15.70 6.56 5.39
N LEU A 158 15.71 5.39 4.74
CA LEU A 158 16.87 4.89 3.97
C LEU A 158 16.40 4.35 2.61
N PRO A 159 15.71 5.17 1.78
CA PRO A 159 15.11 4.73 0.54
C PRO A 159 16.15 4.17 -0.44
N LEU A 160 15.73 3.24 -1.29
CA LEU A 160 16.52 2.87 -2.46
C LEU A 160 16.59 4.06 -3.45
N PRO A 161 17.61 4.11 -4.32
CA PRO A 161 17.60 5.01 -5.48
C PRO A 161 16.38 4.75 -6.38
N PRO A 162 16.00 5.70 -7.25
CA PRO A 162 14.96 5.47 -8.25
C PRO A 162 15.23 4.24 -9.14
N PRO A 163 14.19 3.49 -9.59
CA PRO A 163 14.35 2.24 -10.33
C PRO A 163 15.18 2.29 -11.61
N GLU A 164 15.32 3.48 -12.22
CA GLU A 164 16.17 3.73 -13.39
C GLU A 164 17.66 3.46 -13.11
N LEU A 165 18.06 3.48 -11.84
CA LEU A 165 19.43 3.22 -11.38
C LEU A 165 19.61 1.78 -10.86
N TRP A 166 18.60 0.92 -10.98
CA TRP A 166 18.66 -0.46 -10.50
C TRP A 166 19.29 -1.38 -11.55
N GLN A 167 20.28 -2.14 -11.11
CA GLN A 167 20.94 -3.18 -11.91
C GLN A 167 20.62 -4.54 -11.28
N ILE A 168 20.16 -5.48 -12.09
CA ILE A 168 19.84 -6.85 -11.67
C ILE A 168 20.70 -7.82 -12.49
N GLU A 169 21.68 -8.42 -11.83
CA GLU A 169 22.53 -9.46 -12.39
C GLU A 169 21.96 -10.83 -12.00
N LEU A 170 21.67 -11.69 -12.98
CA LEU A 170 21.20 -13.04 -12.72
C LEU A 170 22.38 -14.00 -12.57
N ASP A 171 22.28 -14.94 -11.64
CA ASP A 171 23.26 -16.03 -11.50
C ASP A 171 23.33 -16.87 -12.78
N SER A 172 24.52 -16.94 -13.36
CA SER A 172 24.86 -17.69 -14.58
C SER A 172 24.56 -19.20 -14.52
N ALA A 173 24.32 -19.77 -13.33
CA ALA A 173 23.82 -21.12 -13.18
C ALA A 173 22.39 -21.31 -13.75
N GLY A 174 21.64 -20.21 -13.90
CA GLY A 174 20.27 -20.19 -14.39
C GLY A 174 19.23 -20.64 -13.36
N PRO A 175 17.95 -20.72 -13.77
CA PRO A 175 16.87 -21.08 -12.88
C PRO A 175 16.90 -22.58 -12.53
N VAL A 176 16.53 -22.91 -11.30
CA VAL A 176 16.54 -24.28 -10.76
C VAL A 176 15.21 -24.62 -10.08
N ARG A 177 14.80 -25.90 -10.15
CA ARG A 177 13.63 -26.39 -9.40
C ARG A 177 14.06 -26.86 -8.01
N GLU A 178 13.53 -26.22 -6.99
CA GLU A 178 13.86 -26.46 -5.58
C GLU A 178 12.60 -26.43 -4.70
N THR A 179 12.77 -26.77 -3.42
CA THR A 179 11.71 -26.70 -2.42
C THR A 179 12.09 -25.72 -1.31
N ILE A 180 11.24 -24.74 -1.03
CA ILE A 180 11.35 -23.81 0.11
C ILE A 180 10.12 -23.99 0.99
N ASP A 181 10.31 -24.19 2.30
CA ASP A 181 9.26 -24.38 3.32
C ASP A 181 8.21 -25.50 3.01
N GLY A 182 8.51 -26.37 2.04
CA GLY A 182 7.61 -27.44 1.57
C GLY A 182 6.93 -27.15 0.21
N HIS A 183 7.08 -25.93 -0.32
CA HIS A 183 6.55 -25.48 -1.60
C HIS A 183 7.46 -25.83 -2.78
N ASP A 184 6.86 -26.20 -3.91
CA ASP A 184 7.56 -26.54 -5.17
C ASP A 184 7.73 -25.26 -6.00
N LEU A 185 8.98 -24.84 -6.28
CA LEU A 185 9.28 -23.57 -6.97
C LEU A 185 10.31 -23.76 -8.09
N ILE A 186 10.24 -22.89 -9.09
CA ILE A 186 11.41 -22.56 -9.94
C ILE A 186 12.01 -21.27 -9.39
N LEU A 187 13.29 -21.28 -9.05
CA LEU A 187 14.02 -20.16 -8.43
C LEU A 187 15.19 -19.72 -9.31
N GLN A 188 15.40 -18.41 -9.41
CA GLN A 188 16.59 -17.80 -9.98
C GLN A 188 17.28 -16.98 -8.88
N ASN A 189 18.56 -17.25 -8.63
CA ASN A 189 19.39 -16.38 -7.78
C ASN A 189 19.73 -15.09 -8.56
N TYR A 190 19.78 -13.95 -7.89
CA TYR A 190 20.17 -12.67 -8.49
C TYR A 190 20.91 -11.79 -7.49
N THR A 191 21.71 -10.86 -8.01
CA THR A 191 22.28 -9.76 -7.25
C THR A 191 21.67 -8.45 -7.73
N PHE A 192 21.11 -7.68 -6.81
CA PHE A 192 20.72 -6.29 -7.03
C PHE A 192 21.89 -5.37 -6.70
N HIS A 193 22.12 -4.37 -7.56
CA HIS A 193 23.06 -3.28 -7.35
C HIS A 193 22.42 -1.93 -7.68
N SER A 194 22.77 -0.90 -6.90
CA SER A 194 22.53 0.50 -7.25
C SER A 194 23.49 1.42 -6.49
N THR A 195 23.41 2.74 -6.70
CA THR A 195 24.18 3.73 -5.95
C THR A 195 23.30 4.92 -5.59
N LEU A 196 23.15 5.11 -4.29
CA LEU A 196 22.38 6.19 -3.68
C LEU A 196 23.29 7.42 -3.53
N LEU A 197 22.86 8.53 -4.13
CA LEU A 197 23.49 9.84 -4.05
C LEU A 197 22.56 10.80 -3.29
N ALA A 198 23.04 11.39 -2.20
CA ALA A 198 22.31 12.32 -1.33
C ALA A 198 23.23 13.46 -0.83
N ASP A 199 22.72 14.35 0.02
CA ASP A 199 23.57 15.30 0.75
C ASP A 199 24.61 14.58 1.64
N GLU A 200 25.67 15.28 2.02
CA GLU A 200 26.77 14.70 2.81
C GLU A 200 26.32 14.10 4.16
N THR A 201 25.30 14.69 4.79
CA THR A 201 24.99 14.54 6.22
C THR A 201 23.83 13.60 6.54
N SER A 202 22.73 13.62 5.77
CA SER A 202 21.54 12.82 6.08
C SER A 202 21.76 11.30 6.15
N PRO A 203 22.74 10.67 5.47
CA PRO A 203 23.00 9.24 5.67
C PRO A 203 23.42 8.90 7.09
N GLY A 204 24.21 9.75 7.75
CA GLY A 204 24.58 9.57 9.16
C GLY A 204 23.43 9.83 10.13
N GLN A 205 22.42 10.60 9.71
CA GLN A 205 21.18 10.84 10.47
C GLN A 205 20.20 9.67 10.30
N SER A 206 20.12 9.11 9.09
CA SER A 206 19.33 7.91 8.77
C SER A 206 19.89 6.66 9.46
N GLU A 207 21.21 6.49 9.36
CA GLU A 207 21.94 5.35 9.86
C GLU A 207 23.32 5.80 10.37
N PRO A 208 23.56 5.84 11.69
CA PRO A 208 24.85 6.26 12.24
C PRO A 208 26.06 5.49 11.69
N ALA A 209 25.88 4.25 11.23
CA ALA A 209 26.93 3.48 10.56
C ALA A 209 27.36 4.06 9.19
N LEU A 210 26.54 4.88 8.53
CA LEU A 210 26.81 5.51 7.22
C LEU A 210 27.32 6.96 7.32
N ALA A 211 27.66 7.42 8.54
CA ALA A 211 28.13 8.77 8.80
C ALA A 211 29.53 9.09 8.21
N ALA A 212 30.33 8.07 7.85
CA ALA A 212 31.66 8.24 7.28
C ALA A 212 31.98 7.15 6.24
N PRO A 213 32.84 7.42 5.24
CA PRO A 213 33.29 6.44 4.25
C PRO A 213 33.87 5.14 4.87
N GLY A 214 33.56 4.01 4.25
CA GLY A 214 33.86 2.67 4.77
C GLY A 214 32.85 2.15 5.81
N GLY A 215 31.87 2.99 6.20
CA GLY A 215 30.75 2.60 7.05
C GLY A 215 29.76 1.70 6.32
N VAL A 216 29.27 0.64 6.97
CA VAL A 216 28.39 -0.38 6.38
C VAL A 216 27.19 -0.64 7.28
N TRP A 217 26.01 -0.77 6.67
CA TRP A 217 24.77 -1.25 7.29
C TRP A 217 24.18 -2.40 6.47
N GLN A 218 23.47 -3.32 7.13
CA GLN A 218 22.69 -4.37 6.50
C GLN A 218 21.28 -4.32 7.09
N GLU A 219 20.30 -3.88 6.28
CA GLU A 219 18.90 -3.89 6.67
C GLU A 219 18.32 -5.27 6.31
N PRO A 220 17.90 -6.09 7.30
CA PRO A 220 17.40 -7.43 7.04
C PRO A 220 16.04 -7.38 6.35
N PHE A 221 15.76 -8.36 5.50
CA PHE A 221 14.48 -8.58 4.86
C PHE A 221 14.11 -10.07 4.85
N ILE A 222 12.82 -10.32 4.97
CA ILE A 222 12.20 -11.58 4.56
C ILE A 222 11.27 -11.22 3.41
N PHE A 223 11.32 -11.97 2.32
CA PHE A 223 10.45 -11.83 1.17
C PHE A 223 9.65 -13.12 0.92
N PRO A 224 8.52 -13.05 0.21
CA PRO A 224 8.00 -14.22 -0.49
C PRO A 224 9.02 -14.71 -1.53
N ALA A 225 9.09 -16.03 -1.71
CA ALA A 225 9.88 -16.63 -2.79
C ALA A 225 9.32 -16.25 -4.17
N ASP A 226 7.99 -16.19 -4.33
CA ASP A 226 7.32 -15.61 -5.48
C ASP A 226 6.65 -14.26 -5.10
N PRO A 227 7.13 -13.10 -5.60
CA PRO A 227 6.60 -11.79 -5.21
C PRO A 227 5.27 -11.44 -5.88
N ASP A 228 4.84 -12.18 -6.90
CA ASP A 228 3.55 -11.96 -7.53
C ASP A 228 2.42 -12.57 -6.68
N LEU A 229 1.18 -12.09 -6.84
CA LEU A 229 0.00 -12.60 -6.13
C LEU A 229 0.09 -12.56 -4.59
N LEU A 230 0.97 -11.72 -4.03
CA LEU A 230 1.19 -11.54 -2.59
C LEU A 230 -0.11 -11.47 -1.76
N LEU A 231 -1.12 -10.71 -2.23
CA LEU A 231 -2.39 -10.56 -1.53
C LEU A 231 -3.21 -11.87 -1.52
N GLN A 232 -3.19 -12.61 -2.63
CA GLN A 232 -3.87 -13.89 -2.79
C GLN A 232 -3.19 -15.01 -2.01
N HIS A 233 -1.85 -15.04 -1.96
CA HIS A 233 -1.09 -16.02 -1.18
C HIS A 233 -1.19 -15.74 0.33
N THR A 234 -1.13 -14.49 0.77
CA THR A 234 -0.98 -14.14 2.19
C THR A 234 -2.26 -13.69 2.90
N GLY A 235 -3.35 -13.41 2.17
CA GLY A 235 -4.66 -13.10 2.77
C GLY A 235 -4.64 -11.88 3.71
N ASN A 236 -3.96 -10.81 3.30
CA ASN A 236 -3.67 -9.58 4.06
C ASN A 236 -2.58 -9.71 5.16
N ALA A 237 -1.99 -10.88 5.40
CA ALA A 237 -1.02 -11.07 6.49
C ALA A 237 0.26 -10.23 6.38
N CYS A 238 0.67 -9.86 5.17
CA CYS A 238 1.88 -9.08 4.90
C CYS A 238 1.63 -7.61 4.55
N VAL A 239 0.42 -7.11 4.80
CA VAL A 239 -0.02 -5.76 4.43
C VAL A 239 -0.03 -4.87 5.67
N ASN A 240 0.71 -3.76 5.62
CA ASN A 240 0.76 -2.74 6.65
C ASN A 240 -0.04 -1.49 6.23
N GLU A 241 -1.30 -1.46 6.66
CA GLU A 241 -2.22 -0.33 6.50
C GLU A 241 -2.01 0.77 7.58
N GLY A 242 -0.94 0.69 8.37
CA GLY A 242 -0.64 1.64 9.44
C GLY A 242 -0.51 3.07 8.91
N GLY A 243 -1.41 3.96 9.34
CA GLY A 243 -1.48 5.34 8.84
C GLY A 243 -2.27 5.54 7.53
N TYR A 244 -2.63 4.47 6.81
CA TYR A 244 -3.42 4.52 5.58
C TYR A 244 -4.93 4.40 5.87
N PRO A 245 -5.83 4.97 5.06
CA PRO A 245 -7.27 4.70 5.17
C PRO A 245 -7.60 3.21 4.98
N ALA A 246 -8.69 2.72 5.57
CA ALA A 246 -9.18 1.39 5.26
C ALA A 246 -9.58 1.27 3.78
N HIS A 247 -9.36 0.11 3.18
CA HIS A 247 -9.58 -0.20 1.76
C HIS A 247 -8.71 0.62 0.78
N SER A 248 -7.47 0.93 1.16
CA SER A 248 -6.49 1.67 0.32
C SER A 248 -5.58 0.77 -0.54
N TYR A 249 -5.61 -0.55 -0.36
CA TYR A 249 -4.79 -1.49 -1.12
C TYR A 249 -5.62 -2.29 -2.15
N ASP A 250 -4.96 -2.65 -3.25
CA ASP A 250 -5.36 -3.72 -4.18
C ASP A 250 -4.10 -4.44 -4.69
N SER A 251 -4.23 -5.30 -5.71
CA SER A 251 -3.08 -6.03 -6.26
C SER A 251 -2.06 -5.16 -6.98
N GLU A 252 -2.42 -3.93 -7.34
CA GLU A 252 -1.64 -3.04 -8.18
C GLU A 252 -0.75 -2.07 -7.38
N ASN A 253 -1.02 -1.87 -6.09
CA ASN A 253 -0.16 -1.11 -5.16
C ASN A 253 0.37 -1.92 -3.95
N ILE A 254 0.09 -3.23 -3.87
CA ILE A 254 0.38 -4.05 -2.68
C ILE A 254 1.83 -4.02 -2.19
N PHE A 255 2.79 -3.76 -3.09
CA PHE A 255 4.22 -3.65 -2.75
C PHE A 255 4.55 -2.43 -1.88
N ASP A 256 3.72 -1.37 -1.94
CA ASP A 256 3.87 -0.16 -1.12
C ASP A 256 3.45 -0.35 0.33
N LEU A 257 2.71 -1.43 0.61
CA LEU A 257 2.24 -1.78 1.96
C LEU A 257 2.94 -3.03 2.50
N TYR A 258 3.93 -3.60 1.81
CA TYR A 258 4.57 -4.83 2.28
C TYR A 258 5.32 -4.63 3.61
N ASP A 259 5.06 -5.49 4.59
CA ASP A 259 5.83 -5.54 5.83
C ASP A 259 5.87 -6.96 6.39
N TYR A 260 7.05 -7.56 6.36
CA TYR A 260 7.27 -8.92 6.87
C TYR A 260 7.22 -9.01 8.40
N THR A 261 7.08 -7.90 9.12
CA THR A 261 6.96 -7.87 10.59
C THR A 261 5.53 -7.85 11.10
N CYS A 262 4.52 -7.74 10.22
CA CYS A 262 3.12 -7.76 10.61
C CYS A 262 2.68 -9.07 11.29
N THR A 263 1.95 -8.93 12.39
CA THR A 263 1.35 -10.04 13.17
C THR A 263 -0.18 -9.98 13.07
N ALA A 264 -0.84 -11.13 13.21
CA ALA A 264 -2.31 -11.22 13.12
C ALA A 264 -3.07 -10.31 14.12
N ASP A 265 -2.45 -9.99 15.26
CA ASP A 265 -2.98 -9.10 16.30
C ASP A 265 -2.56 -7.63 16.14
N SER A 266 -1.79 -7.27 15.11
CA SER A 266 -1.41 -5.89 14.74
C SER A 266 -2.59 -5.11 14.14
N ALA A 267 -3.69 -4.99 14.88
CA ALA A 267 -4.94 -4.38 14.42
C ALA A 267 -5.08 -2.89 14.77
N GLY A 268 -5.91 -2.17 14.00
CA GLY A 268 -6.37 -0.81 14.32
C GLY A 268 -5.56 0.31 13.66
N PRO A 269 -5.78 1.59 14.04
CA PRO A 269 -5.30 2.73 13.26
C PRO A 269 -3.77 2.79 13.05
N ALA A 270 -2.98 2.42 14.05
CA ALA A 270 -1.52 2.35 13.97
C ALA A 270 -0.98 0.92 13.74
N GLY A 271 -1.87 -0.07 13.55
CA GLY A 271 -1.50 -1.45 13.28
C GLY A 271 -1.48 -1.76 11.78
N CYS A 272 -0.86 -2.88 11.42
CA CYS A 272 -0.83 -3.37 10.06
C CYS A 272 -2.22 -3.60 9.45
N HIS A 273 -3.21 -4.01 10.24
CA HIS A 273 -4.48 -4.50 9.72
C HIS A 273 -5.63 -3.58 10.12
N ARG A 274 -6.14 -2.82 9.15
CA ARG A 274 -7.32 -1.93 9.27
C ARG A 274 -8.53 -2.51 8.54
N THR A 275 -8.33 -3.11 7.38
CA THR A 275 -9.40 -3.60 6.48
C THR A 275 -9.80 -5.03 6.76
N THR A 276 -8.83 -5.94 6.86
CA THR A 276 -9.07 -7.38 7.02
C THR A 276 -8.05 -7.93 7.99
N LEU A 277 -8.53 -8.57 9.07
CA LEU A 277 -7.66 -9.25 10.03
C LEU A 277 -7.27 -10.63 9.49
N PRO A 278 -5.97 -10.93 9.31
CA PRO A 278 -5.49 -12.24 8.93
C PRO A 278 -5.49 -13.19 10.14
N ASN A 279 -5.37 -14.50 9.89
CA ASN A 279 -5.26 -15.51 10.96
C ASN A 279 -3.80 -15.89 11.29
N LEU A 280 -2.84 -15.39 10.51
CA LEU A 280 -1.41 -15.68 10.59
C LEU A 280 -0.63 -14.35 10.58
N SER A 281 0.56 -14.33 11.17
CA SER A 281 1.54 -13.29 10.86
C SER A 281 2.01 -13.39 9.41
N CYS A 282 2.64 -12.33 8.88
CA CYS A 282 3.20 -12.37 7.53
C CYS A 282 4.15 -13.56 7.33
N GLN A 283 5.09 -13.77 8.25
CA GLN A 283 6.09 -14.84 8.13
C GLN A 283 5.47 -16.25 8.17
N GLU A 284 4.46 -16.45 9.01
CA GLU A 284 3.69 -17.71 9.02
C GLU A 284 2.91 -17.91 7.71
N ALA A 285 2.28 -16.86 7.17
CA ALA A 285 1.57 -16.93 5.90
C ALA A 285 2.52 -17.19 4.71
N LEU A 286 3.69 -16.54 4.68
CA LEU A 286 4.71 -16.78 3.67
C LEU A 286 5.18 -18.24 3.70
N ALA A 287 5.58 -18.74 4.86
CA ALA A 287 6.06 -20.11 5.03
C ALA A 287 4.96 -21.17 4.80
N ALA A 288 3.67 -20.82 4.93
CA ALA A 288 2.56 -21.74 4.72
C ALA A 288 2.00 -21.77 3.29
N TYR A 289 2.26 -20.74 2.47
CA TYR A 289 1.60 -20.57 1.17
C TYR A 289 2.51 -20.27 -0.03
N VAL A 290 3.74 -19.77 0.15
CA VAL A 290 4.63 -19.37 -0.97
C VAL A 290 6.11 -19.68 -0.77
N GLY A 291 6.55 -19.86 0.49
CA GLY A 291 7.95 -20.02 0.87
C GLY A 291 8.66 -18.69 1.16
N THR A 292 9.62 -18.73 2.07
CA THR A 292 10.36 -17.55 2.56
C THR A 292 11.76 -17.43 1.95
N VAL A 293 12.16 -16.20 1.63
CA VAL A 293 13.54 -15.85 1.23
C VAL A 293 14.08 -14.82 2.21
N GLN A 294 15.12 -15.20 2.95
CA GLN A 294 15.82 -14.29 3.88
C GLN A 294 17.02 -13.66 3.18
N THR A 295 17.16 -12.34 3.30
CA THR A 295 18.29 -11.57 2.74
C THR A 295 18.51 -10.29 3.55
N ALA A 296 19.46 -9.44 3.14
CA ALA A 296 19.62 -8.09 3.66
C ALA A 296 20.04 -7.13 2.55
N VAL A 297 19.43 -5.94 2.53
CA VAL A 297 19.91 -4.83 1.70
C VAL A 297 21.13 -4.24 2.40
N ARG A 298 22.30 -4.39 1.77
CA ARG A 298 23.56 -3.85 2.25
C ARG A 298 23.78 -2.46 1.69
N PHE A 299 24.03 -1.51 2.58
CA PHE A 299 24.40 -0.14 2.29
C PHE A 299 25.85 0.10 2.73
N GLU A 300 26.68 0.71 1.90
CA GLU A 300 28.06 1.09 2.23
C GLU A 300 28.33 2.52 1.82
N ARG A 301 28.73 3.37 2.77
CA ARG A 301 29.14 4.75 2.50
C ARG A 301 30.49 4.71 1.78
N LEU A 302 30.50 5.12 0.51
CA LEU A 302 31.70 5.19 -0.32
C LEU A 302 32.49 6.48 -0.01
N PRO A 303 33.80 6.51 -0.36
CA PRO A 303 34.50 7.76 -0.62
C PRO A 303 33.78 8.58 -1.70
N TRP A 304 33.93 9.90 -1.69
CA TRP A 304 33.44 10.75 -2.76
C TRP A 304 34.20 10.49 -4.06
N ASP A 305 33.46 10.38 -5.18
CA ASP A 305 33.99 10.24 -6.53
C ASP A 305 33.09 11.04 -7.48
N ASP A 306 33.63 12.10 -8.10
CA ASP A 306 32.87 13.00 -8.96
C ASP A 306 32.31 12.28 -10.21
N SER A 307 33.02 11.28 -10.75
CA SER A 307 32.59 10.54 -11.94
C SER A 307 31.43 9.61 -11.63
N LEU A 308 31.44 8.96 -10.46
CA LEU A 308 30.33 8.13 -10.01
C LEU A 308 29.12 9.01 -9.65
N ALA A 309 29.34 10.14 -8.97
CA ALA A 309 28.28 11.11 -8.68
C ALA A 309 27.61 11.61 -9.97
N ASP A 310 28.39 12.02 -10.97
CA ASP A 310 27.89 12.45 -12.28
C ASP A 310 27.13 11.35 -13.04
N GLN A 311 27.55 10.08 -12.90
CA GLN A 311 26.88 8.94 -13.52
C GLN A 311 25.51 8.63 -12.91
N VAL A 312 25.37 8.78 -11.59
CA VAL A 312 24.17 8.33 -10.84
C VAL A 312 23.22 9.48 -10.50
N ARG A 313 23.56 10.73 -10.88
CA ARG A 313 22.76 11.91 -10.56
C ARG A 313 21.44 11.90 -11.33
N LEU A 314 20.33 11.86 -10.61
CA LEU A 314 18.98 11.82 -11.15
C LEU A 314 18.05 12.82 -10.45
N GLY A 315 16.99 13.22 -11.16
CA GLY A 315 16.02 14.21 -10.70
C GLY A 315 16.39 15.63 -11.15
N PRO A 316 15.44 16.40 -11.72
CA PRO A 316 15.69 17.80 -12.08
C PRO A 316 15.69 18.68 -10.83
N VAL A 317 16.50 19.75 -10.86
CA VAL A 317 16.36 20.88 -9.93
C VAL A 317 16.11 22.16 -10.73
N THR A 318 14.91 22.72 -10.58
CA THR A 318 14.43 23.88 -11.35
C THR A 318 14.67 25.20 -10.61
N ASN A 319 14.64 25.19 -9.28
CA ASN A 319 14.92 26.35 -8.44
C ASN A 319 15.72 25.96 -7.20
N ALA A 320 17.04 26.21 -7.21
CA ALA A 320 17.96 25.79 -6.14
C ALA A 320 17.75 26.46 -4.75
N THR A 321 16.76 27.35 -4.57
CA THR A 321 16.60 28.15 -3.34
C THR A 321 15.18 28.19 -2.77
N ALA A 322 14.21 27.57 -3.44
CA ALA A 322 12.82 27.51 -3.02
C ALA A 322 12.24 26.11 -3.37
N PRO A 323 11.12 25.69 -2.77
CA PRO A 323 10.35 24.57 -3.32
C PRO A 323 9.84 24.91 -4.72
N ASP A 324 9.76 23.90 -5.57
CA ASP A 324 9.09 23.96 -6.87
C ASP A 324 8.38 22.62 -7.10
N LEU A 325 7.08 22.66 -7.37
CA LEU A 325 6.21 21.48 -7.33
C LEU A 325 5.78 21.10 -8.75
N MET A 326 6.09 19.87 -9.15
CA MET A 326 5.77 19.32 -10.45
C MET A 326 4.84 18.11 -10.31
N VAL A 327 3.72 18.09 -11.03
CA VAL A 327 2.87 16.89 -11.16
C VAL A 327 3.59 15.87 -12.06
N VAL A 328 3.70 14.62 -11.60
CA VAL A 328 4.35 13.56 -12.40
C VAL A 328 3.34 12.95 -13.38
N ALA A 329 3.20 13.60 -14.55
CA ALA A 329 2.22 13.20 -15.57
C ALA A 329 2.41 11.77 -16.13
N ALA A 330 3.57 11.14 -15.93
CA ALA A 330 3.81 9.75 -16.30
C ALA A 330 3.04 8.76 -15.41
N ASP A 331 2.85 9.09 -14.13
CA ASP A 331 2.24 8.20 -13.14
C ASP A 331 0.72 8.03 -13.41
N LEU A 332 0.09 9.04 -14.03
CA LEU A 332 -1.27 8.93 -14.59
C LEU A 332 -1.43 7.83 -15.66
N SER A 333 -0.34 7.27 -16.21
CA SER A 333 -0.41 6.11 -17.09
C SER A 333 -0.74 4.82 -16.34
N ASN A 334 -0.44 4.74 -15.03
CA ASN A 334 -1.02 3.76 -14.13
C ASN A 334 -2.44 4.21 -13.77
N ASN A 335 -3.41 3.83 -14.61
CA ASN A 335 -4.82 4.08 -14.34
C ASN A 335 -5.67 2.84 -14.66
N ARG A 336 -6.75 2.66 -13.91
CA ARG A 336 -7.67 1.52 -14.05
C ARG A 336 -9.12 1.92 -13.83
N LEU A 337 -10.02 1.24 -14.55
CA LEU A 337 -11.46 1.36 -14.37
C LEU A 337 -11.95 0.26 -13.43
N VAL A 338 -12.30 0.63 -12.20
CA VAL A 338 -12.82 -0.31 -11.20
C VAL A 338 -14.32 -0.11 -10.98
N TYR A 339 -14.98 -1.19 -10.54
CA TYR A 339 -16.36 -1.15 -10.09
C TYR A 339 -16.39 -1.41 -8.58
N ARG A 340 -16.73 -0.38 -7.80
CA ARG A 340 -16.86 -0.46 -6.34
C ARG A 340 -18.30 -0.22 -5.93
N TYR A 341 -18.81 -1.02 -5.00
CA TYR A 341 -20.08 -0.71 -4.33
C TYR A 341 -19.79 0.24 -3.17
N ILE A 342 -20.37 1.44 -3.22
CA ILE A 342 -20.26 2.47 -2.20
C ILE A 342 -21.44 2.32 -1.25
N GLN A 343 -21.16 1.99 0.03
CA GLN A 343 -22.21 1.91 1.06
C GLN A 343 -22.80 3.30 1.36
N PRO A 344 -24.04 3.40 1.89
CA PRO A 344 -24.64 4.68 2.29
C PRO A 344 -23.83 5.51 3.31
N ASP A 345 -22.93 4.85 4.04
CA ASP A 345 -22.03 5.38 5.05
C ASP A 345 -20.54 5.27 4.66
N ASP A 346 -20.23 4.95 3.39
CA ASP A 346 -18.85 4.90 2.89
C ASP A 346 -18.22 6.29 2.89
N CYS A 347 -16.98 6.38 3.37
CA CYS A 347 -16.20 7.61 3.47
C CYS A 347 -16.08 8.40 2.16
N ALA A 348 -16.07 7.72 1.00
CA ALA A 348 -16.07 8.38 -0.29
C ALA A 348 -17.31 9.27 -0.52
N LEU A 349 -18.44 9.01 0.16
CA LEU A 349 -19.61 9.90 0.16
C LEU A 349 -19.45 11.06 1.14
N GLN A 350 -19.02 10.76 2.36
CA GLN A 350 -18.86 11.76 3.40
C GLN A 350 -17.86 12.86 3.00
N GLU A 351 -16.81 12.48 2.26
CA GLU A 351 -15.79 13.37 1.72
C GLU A 351 -16.11 13.92 0.32
N GLY A 352 -17.30 13.65 -0.23
CA GLY A 352 -17.72 14.15 -1.55
C GLY A 352 -16.94 13.58 -2.76
N ALA A 353 -16.08 12.58 -2.56
CA ALA A 353 -15.32 11.93 -3.63
C ALA A 353 -16.23 11.19 -4.64
N VAL A 354 -17.44 10.77 -4.23
CA VAL A 354 -18.49 10.25 -5.10
C VAL A 354 -19.85 10.86 -4.78
N GLY A 355 -20.70 11.06 -5.79
CA GLY A 355 -21.96 11.82 -5.63
C GLY A 355 -23.17 11.09 -5.04
N ALA A 356 -23.13 9.76 -4.84
CA ALA A 356 -24.23 8.97 -4.24
C ALA A 356 -23.82 7.49 -3.98
N PRO A 357 -24.50 6.76 -3.06
CA PRO A 357 -24.22 5.34 -2.80
C PRO A 357 -24.57 4.40 -3.97
N GLY A 358 -24.23 3.13 -3.83
CA GLY A 358 -24.45 2.06 -4.81
C GLY A 358 -23.24 1.76 -5.68
N TRP A 359 -23.41 0.99 -6.75
CA TRP A 359 -22.34 0.67 -7.69
C TRP A 359 -21.83 1.91 -8.41
N ARG A 360 -20.53 2.16 -8.31
CA ARG A 360 -19.81 3.21 -9.04
C ARG A 360 -18.74 2.60 -9.92
N ARG A 361 -18.65 3.11 -11.16
CA ARG A 361 -17.48 2.96 -12.01
C ARG A 361 -16.53 4.11 -11.68
N LEU A 362 -15.35 3.79 -11.19
CA LEU A 362 -14.34 4.76 -10.79
C LEU A 362 -13.16 4.66 -11.75
N LEU A 363 -12.56 5.79 -12.10
CA LEU A 363 -11.23 5.85 -12.69
C LEU A 363 -10.25 6.08 -11.53
N GLN A 364 -9.47 5.07 -11.20
CA GLN A 364 -8.32 5.20 -10.29
C GLN A 364 -7.08 5.53 -11.12
N PHE A 365 -6.21 6.36 -10.56
CA PHE A 365 -4.93 6.80 -11.11
C PHE A 365 -4.06 7.30 -9.96
N ASP A 366 -2.74 7.21 -10.12
CA ASP A 366 -1.80 7.67 -9.09
C ASP A 366 -1.65 9.21 -9.14
N ALA A 367 -1.62 9.86 -7.97
CA ALA A 367 -1.69 11.32 -7.82
C ALA A 367 -0.39 11.95 -7.27
N THR A 368 0.71 11.80 -8.02
CA THR A 368 2.06 12.18 -7.58
C THR A 368 2.40 13.67 -7.76
N VAL A 369 2.88 14.32 -6.68
CA VAL A 369 3.46 15.67 -6.67
C VAL A 369 4.93 15.60 -6.23
N TYR A 370 5.84 16.15 -7.03
CA TYR A 370 7.29 16.07 -6.85
C TYR A 370 7.88 17.44 -6.53
N ASN A 371 8.60 17.58 -5.41
CA ASN A 371 9.41 18.78 -5.13
C ASN A 371 10.75 18.72 -5.88
N VAL A 372 10.78 19.39 -7.03
CA VAL A 372 11.94 19.62 -7.92
C VAL A 372 12.66 20.95 -7.60
N GLY A 373 12.31 21.59 -6.49
CA GLY A 373 13.04 22.72 -5.93
C GLY A 373 14.34 22.33 -5.24
N GLY A 374 15.00 23.30 -4.62
CA GLY A 374 16.20 23.16 -3.79
C GLY A 374 15.98 23.54 -2.33
N ALA A 375 14.73 23.82 -1.95
CA ALA A 375 14.30 23.95 -0.56
C ALA A 375 13.00 23.14 -0.34
N PRO A 376 12.73 22.64 0.87
CA PRO A 376 11.52 21.89 1.13
C PRO A 376 10.28 22.78 1.10
N LEU A 377 9.15 22.20 0.70
CA LEU A 377 7.84 22.79 0.98
C LEU A 377 7.52 22.54 2.45
N THR A 378 7.37 23.58 3.25
CA THR A 378 6.86 23.46 4.63
C THR A 378 5.45 24.02 4.70
N VAL A 379 4.46 23.14 4.90
CA VAL A 379 3.08 23.55 5.26
C VAL A 379 2.99 23.75 6.76
N GLY A 380 3.64 22.87 7.54
CA GLY A 380 3.84 22.99 8.97
C GLY A 380 3.03 22.00 9.82
N PRO A 381 3.11 22.10 11.15
CA PRO A 381 2.39 21.21 12.06
C PRO A 381 0.88 21.40 11.92
N VAL A 382 0.17 20.29 11.80
CA VAL A 382 -1.30 20.29 11.77
C VAL A 382 -1.85 20.82 13.09
N ARG A 383 -2.76 21.79 13.00
CA ARG A 383 -3.46 22.38 14.15
C ARG A 383 -4.96 22.26 13.91
N ALA A 384 -5.64 21.59 14.84
CA ALA A 384 -7.09 21.39 14.77
C ALA A 384 -7.88 22.71 14.73
N GLU A 385 -7.31 23.76 15.33
CA GLU A 385 -7.74 25.14 15.15
C GLU A 385 -6.62 25.93 14.45
N ASP A 386 -6.70 26.05 13.12
CA ASP A 386 -6.10 27.18 12.40
C ASP A 386 -7.21 28.18 12.02
N PRO A 387 -7.56 29.10 12.93
CA PRO A 387 -8.59 30.12 12.68
C PRO A 387 -8.10 31.27 11.79
N VAL A 388 -6.88 31.18 11.25
CA VAL A 388 -6.28 32.25 10.43
C VAL A 388 -6.30 31.89 8.95
N HIS A 389 -5.98 30.64 8.60
CA HIS A 389 -5.88 30.23 7.19
C HIS A 389 -6.88 29.13 6.78
N HIS A 390 -7.47 28.38 7.73
CA HIS A 390 -8.39 27.28 7.45
C HIS A 390 -7.88 26.27 6.39
N VAL A 391 -6.57 26.00 6.37
CA VAL A 391 -5.92 25.13 5.36
C VAL A 391 -6.02 23.63 5.65
N PHE A 392 -6.46 23.26 6.86
CA PHE A 392 -6.59 21.87 7.29
C PHE A 392 -8.05 21.52 7.61
N GLU A 393 -8.53 20.43 7.03
CA GLU A 393 -9.85 19.85 7.30
C GLU A 393 -9.71 18.46 7.91
N TYR A 394 -10.40 18.19 9.02
CA TYR A 394 -10.33 16.88 9.67
C TYR A 394 -11.17 15.85 8.94
N SER A 395 -10.55 14.77 8.46
CA SER A 395 -11.29 13.58 8.05
C SER A 395 -11.44 12.61 9.22
N ALA A 396 -12.66 12.55 9.75
CA ALA A 396 -13.07 11.48 10.68
C ALA A 396 -13.00 10.08 10.04
N CYS A 397 -12.94 10.01 8.71
CA CYS A 397 -12.82 8.78 7.95
C CYS A 397 -11.39 8.25 7.87
N HIS A 398 -10.40 9.14 7.80
CA HIS A 398 -8.99 8.78 7.68
C HIS A 398 -8.21 8.93 9.00
N ASP A 399 -8.86 9.50 10.03
CA ASP A 399 -8.29 9.79 11.37
C ASP A 399 -7.10 10.78 11.32
N HIS A 400 -7.10 11.66 10.31
CA HIS A 400 -6.09 12.69 10.10
C HIS A 400 -6.66 13.92 9.39
N PHE A 401 -5.88 15.01 9.35
CA PHE A 401 -6.25 16.23 8.64
C PHE A 401 -5.74 16.20 7.19
N HIS A 402 -6.60 16.56 6.25
CA HIS A 402 -6.22 16.84 4.86
C HIS A 402 -5.87 18.32 4.70
N TYR A 403 -4.97 18.62 3.76
CA TYR A 403 -4.72 19.94 3.25
C TYR A 403 -5.76 20.28 2.17
N SER A 404 -6.56 21.32 2.39
CA SER A 404 -7.72 21.66 1.55
C SER A 404 -7.36 22.22 0.16
N PHE A 405 -6.08 22.43 -0.13
CA PHE A 405 -5.58 23.06 -1.35
C PHE A 405 -4.53 22.21 -2.09
N TYR A 406 -4.67 20.87 -2.05
CA TYR A 406 -3.73 19.92 -2.66
C TYR A 406 -3.66 20.05 -4.19
N GLY A 407 -4.80 19.99 -4.88
CA GLY A 407 -4.86 20.11 -6.34
C GLY A 407 -6.24 19.85 -6.94
N ASP A 408 -6.38 20.20 -8.22
CA ASP A 408 -7.61 20.05 -8.99
C ASP A 408 -7.53 18.89 -9.99
N PHE A 409 -8.27 17.82 -9.70
CA PHE A 409 -8.51 16.74 -10.66
C PHE A 409 -9.76 17.03 -11.49
N SER A 410 -9.63 16.93 -12.82
CA SER A 410 -10.72 17.14 -13.78
C SER A 410 -10.61 16.18 -14.97
N LEU A 411 -11.75 15.80 -15.55
CA LEU A 411 -11.84 14.95 -16.74
C LEU A 411 -12.49 15.75 -17.88
N GLU A 412 -11.71 16.17 -18.86
CA GLU A 412 -12.13 17.14 -19.90
C GLU A 412 -13.37 16.74 -20.73
N VAL A 413 -13.70 15.44 -20.78
CA VAL A 413 -14.85 14.94 -21.56
C VAL A 413 -16.19 15.28 -20.90
N ASP A 414 -16.23 15.50 -19.58
CA ASP A 414 -17.46 15.82 -18.86
C ASP A 414 -17.18 16.74 -17.66
N SER A 415 -17.37 18.05 -17.86
CA SER A 415 -17.27 19.06 -16.81
C SER A 415 -18.36 18.94 -15.73
N THR A 416 -19.24 17.94 -15.80
CA THR A 416 -20.26 17.62 -14.78
C THR A 416 -19.87 16.46 -13.87
N ALA A 417 -18.65 15.90 -14.01
CA ALA A 417 -18.09 14.91 -13.09
C ALA A 417 -17.99 15.49 -11.66
N SER A 418 -19.02 15.22 -10.86
CA SER A 418 -19.31 15.94 -9.61
C SER A 418 -18.62 15.40 -8.35
N GLY A 419 -17.80 14.37 -8.49
CA GLY A 419 -17.04 13.75 -7.40
C GLY A 419 -15.61 13.48 -7.82
N SER A 420 -14.66 14.01 -7.06
CA SER A 420 -13.24 13.64 -7.08
C SER A 420 -12.70 13.82 -5.66
N LYS A 421 -11.72 13.02 -5.25
CA LYS A 421 -11.01 13.24 -3.99
C LYS A 421 -10.26 14.59 -4.11
N LYS A 422 -10.56 15.56 -3.24
CA LYS A 422 -10.06 16.95 -3.33
C LYS A 422 -8.94 17.29 -2.34
N ALA A 423 -8.78 16.50 -1.30
CA ALA A 423 -7.88 16.83 -0.20
C ALA A 423 -7.15 15.56 0.28
N PHE A 424 -5.86 15.73 0.52
CA PHE A 424 -4.91 14.72 1.00
C PHE A 424 -4.00 15.38 2.04
N CYS A 425 -3.27 14.61 2.85
CA CYS A 425 -2.22 15.20 3.69
C CYS A 425 -0.99 15.44 2.83
N VAL A 426 -0.24 16.54 3.02
CA VAL A 426 1.01 16.76 2.27
C VAL A 426 2.18 16.10 3.02
N GLN A 427 2.79 15.06 2.46
CA GLN A 427 3.92 14.36 3.07
C GLN A 427 4.96 13.89 2.05
N SER A 428 6.09 13.35 2.51
CA SER A 428 7.12 12.75 1.64
C SER A 428 7.02 11.23 1.74
N THR A 429 6.54 10.58 0.67
CA THR A 429 6.27 9.13 0.62
C THR A 429 7.36 8.34 -0.11
N SER A 430 8.02 8.96 -1.10
CA SER A 430 9.05 8.36 -1.95
C SER A 430 10.10 9.38 -2.37
N ARG A 431 11.30 8.91 -2.74
CA ARG A 431 12.43 9.76 -3.14
C ARG A 431 12.77 9.57 -4.62
N TYR A 432 12.35 10.51 -5.47
CA TYR A 432 12.54 10.46 -6.94
C TYR A 432 13.84 11.13 -7.41
N SER A 433 14.46 11.99 -6.59
CA SER A 433 15.80 12.50 -6.85
C SER A 433 16.88 11.55 -6.33
N ASN A 434 17.99 11.48 -7.05
CA ASN A 434 19.24 10.89 -6.59
C ASN A 434 20.36 11.91 -6.79
N ASN A 435 20.38 12.96 -5.97
CA ASN A 435 21.33 14.06 -6.07
C ASN A 435 21.63 14.67 -4.69
N GLU A 436 22.65 15.52 -4.64
CA GLU A 436 23.24 16.11 -3.44
C GLU A 436 22.32 17.11 -2.72
N LEU A 437 21.26 17.60 -3.37
CA LEU A 437 20.27 18.47 -2.75
C LEU A 437 19.09 17.70 -2.15
N ALA A 438 18.92 16.43 -2.49
CA ALA A 438 17.84 15.60 -1.99
C ALA A 438 18.31 14.81 -0.76
N PRO A 439 18.00 15.22 0.49
CA PRO A 439 18.39 14.46 1.66
C PRO A 439 17.64 13.13 1.76
N LEU A 440 18.23 12.18 2.49
CA LEU A 440 17.59 10.90 2.81
C LEU A 440 16.54 11.03 3.92
N THR A 441 16.58 12.08 4.74
CA THR A 441 15.73 12.22 5.93
C THR A 441 14.83 13.44 5.86
N HIS A 442 13.64 13.32 6.47
CA HIS A 442 12.68 14.41 6.63
C HIS A 442 11.79 14.19 7.86
N GLU A 443 11.20 15.28 8.37
CA GLU A 443 10.16 15.24 9.41
C GLU A 443 8.73 15.14 8.83
N TYR A 444 8.57 15.33 7.52
CA TYR A 444 7.26 15.50 6.92
C TYR A 444 6.41 14.24 6.93
N SER A 445 5.15 14.40 7.36
CA SER A 445 4.13 13.37 7.55
C SER A 445 2.76 14.03 7.65
N CYS A 446 1.67 13.25 7.67
CA CYS A 446 0.33 13.84 7.88
C CYS A 446 0.15 14.67 9.17
N SER A 447 1.06 14.57 10.16
CA SER A 447 1.05 15.41 11.37
C SER A 447 1.90 16.71 11.27
N VAL A 448 2.93 16.70 10.43
CA VAL A 448 3.79 17.86 10.14
C VAL A 448 3.94 17.93 8.63
N GLN A 449 3.05 18.67 7.96
CA GLN A 449 2.87 18.54 6.53
C GLN A 449 3.89 19.35 5.73
N GLY A 450 4.29 18.80 4.59
CA GLY A 450 5.34 19.35 3.74
C GLY A 450 5.95 18.29 2.81
N LEU A 451 6.81 18.75 1.91
CA LEU A 451 7.44 17.90 0.90
C LEU A 451 8.94 18.22 0.78
N GLN A 452 9.76 17.23 1.13
CA GLN A 452 11.22 17.36 1.15
C GLN A 452 11.79 17.54 -0.27
N VAL A 453 12.92 18.24 -0.39
CA VAL A 453 13.66 18.37 -1.65
C VAL A 453 13.94 16.98 -2.25
N GLY A 454 13.55 16.77 -3.50
CA GLY A 454 13.81 15.52 -4.18
C GLY A 454 12.86 14.36 -3.84
N TRP A 455 11.88 14.60 -2.96
CA TRP A 455 10.84 13.65 -2.61
C TRP A 455 9.53 13.95 -3.34
N VAL A 456 8.68 12.92 -3.41
CA VAL A 456 7.30 12.99 -3.88
C VAL A 456 6.32 12.77 -2.73
N ASP A 457 5.15 13.36 -2.88
CA ASP A 457 3.91 12.89 -2.27
C ASP A 457 3.16 12.08 -3.33
N GLU A 458 2.62 10.92 -2.95
CA GLU A 458 2.12 9.90 -3.88
C GLU A 458 0.93 9.17 -3.22
N TYR A 459 -0.17 9.06 -3.97
CA TYR A 459 -1.50 8.66 -3.48
C TYR A 459 -2.30 7.90 -4.54
#